data_AF-A0A7J8X9T3-F1
#
_entry.id   AF-A0A7J8X9T3-F1
#
_cell.length_a   1.000
_cell.length_b   1.000
_cell.length_c   1.000
_cell.angle_alpha   90.00
_cell.angle_beta   90.00
_cell.angle_gamma   90.00
#
_symmetry.space_group_name_H-M   'P 1'
#
loop_
_entity.id
_entity.type
_entity.pdbx_description
1 polymer ?
#
loop_
_entity_poly.entity_id
_entity_poly.type
_entity_poly.pdbx_seq_one_letter_code
_entity_poly.pdbx_strand_id
1 'polypeptide(L)' 'MLQILDMGEKEAFFSFMDGLKPWMKQELQCRGVQELTKAMFVAESFSEFGGKKDKPDSSKPKFNPKGN' A
#
# COMPACT_ATOMS: atom_id res chain seq x y z
N MET A 1 20.64 14.50 28.11
CA MET A 1 19.64 15.28 27.35
C MET A 1 18.52 14.33 26.97
N LEU A 2 17.27 14.66 27.31
CA LEU A 2 16.11 13.79 27.08
C LEU A 2 15.78 13.78 25.58
N GLN A 3 15.87 12.61 24.95
CA GLN A 3 15.67 12.33 23.52
C GLN A 3 14.18 12.35 23.12
N ILE A 4 13.43 13.36 23.57
CA ILE A 4 11.96 13.43 23.40
C ILE A 4 11.59 13.55 21.91
N LEU A 5 12.47 14.13 21.09
CA LEU A 5 12.25 14.29 19.65
C LEU A 5 12.30 12.94 18.88
N ASP A 6 13.12 12.00 19.33
CA ASP A 6 13.29 10.68 18.71
C ASP A 6 12.07 9.77 18.96
N MET A 7 11.42 9.95 20.11
CA MET A 7 10.24 9.17 20.50
C MET A 7 9.09 9.35 19.49
N GLY A 8 8.85 10.58 19.03
CA GLY A 8 7.78 10.88 18.07
C GLY A 8 8.00 10.26 16.70
N GLU A 9 9.24 10.21 16.21
CA GLU A 9 9.55 9.55 14.93
C GLU A 9 9.36 8.04 15.03
N LYS A 10 9.86 7.43 16.10
CA LYS A 10 9.72 6.00 16.36
C LYS A 10 8.25 5.61 16.53
N GLU A 11 7.45 6.40 17.24
CA GLU A 11 6.00 6.20 17.37
C GLU A 11 5.26 6.33 16.03
N ALA A 12 5.65 7.32 15.21
CA ALA A 12 5.11 7.48 13.87
C ALA A 12 5.49 6.32 12.94
N PHE A 13 6.72 5.80 13.03
CA PHE A 13 7.16 4.60 12.33
C PHE A 13 6.34 3.37 12.71
N PHE A 14 6.10 3.15 14.01
CA PHE A 14 5.26 2.04 14.46
C PHE A 14 3.81 2.17 13.97
N SER A 15 3.23 3.36 14.05
CA SER A 15 1.86 3.61 13.58
C SER A 15 1.73 3.40 12.08
N PHE A 16 2.73 3.86 11.31
CA PHE A 16 2.82 3.63 9.87
C PHE A 16 2.89 2.12 9.57
N MET A 17 3.84 1.42 10.21
CA MET A 17 4.01 -0.03 10.08
C MET A 17 2.75 -0.82 10.45
N ASP A 18 1.98 -0.38 11.43
CA ASP A 18 0.75 -1.04 11.85
C ASP A 18 -0.33 -0.97 10.75
N GLY A 19 -0.48 0.19 10.11
CA GLY A 19 -1.44 0.43 9.02
C GLY A 19 -1.11 -0.23 7.68
N LEU A 20 0.07 -0.84 7.51
CA LEU A 20 0.47 -1.48 6.26
C LEU A 20 -0.16 -2.88 6.08
N LYS A 21 -0.32 -3.29 4.82
CA LYS A 21 -0.69 -4.68 4.48
C LYS A 21 0.43 -5.65 4.92
N PRO A 22 0.11 -6.90 5.31
CA PRO A 22 1.13 -7.86 5.77
C PRO A 22 2.31 -8.06 4.82
N TRP A 23 2.06 -8.11 3.51
CA TRP A 23 3.12 -8.25 2.50
C TRP A 23 4.04 -7.03 2.42
N MET A 24 3.51 -5.82 2.65
CA MET A 24 4.32 -4.59 2.73
C MET A 24 5.20 -4.59 3.97
N LYS A 25 4.68 -5.07 5.11
CA LYS A 25 5.47 -5.20 6.34
C LYS A 25 6.65 -6.16 6.14
N GLN A 26 6.40 -7.30 5.48
CA GLN A 26 7.44 -8.28 5.16
C GLN A 26 8.52 -7.69 4.26
N GLU A 27 8.15 -6.93 3.23
CA GLU A 27 9.09 -6.33 2.30
C GLU A 27 9.99 -5.28 2.97
N LEU A 28 9.42 -4.44 3.84
CA LEU A 28 10.18 -3.48 4.63
C LEU A 28 11.17 -4.16 5.58
N GLN A 29 10.76 -5.28 6.19
CA GLN A 29 11.65 -6.11 7.02
C GLN A 29 12.77 -6.77 6.21
N CYS A 30 12.47 -7.34 5.04
CA CYS A 30 13.49 -7.91 4.15
C CYS A 30 14.52 -6.87 3.70
N ARG A 31 14.09 -5.61 3.52
CA ARG A 31 14.97 -4.48 3.18
C ARG A 31 15.67 -3.85 4.39
N GLY A 32 15.38 -4.30 5.61
CA GLY A 32 15.97 -3.78 6.85
C GLY A 32 15.65 -2.30 7.09
N VAL A 33 14.47 -1.83 6.70
CA VAL A 33 14.09 -0.42 6.86
C VAL A 33 13.65 -0.14 8.28
N GLN A 34 14.31 0.82 8.94
CA GLN A 34 14.02 1.23 10.33
C GLN A 34 13.61 2.70 10.46
N GLU A 35 13.73 3.48 9.38
CA GLU A 35 13.38 4.91 9.34
C GLU A 35 12.04 5.12 8.64
N LEU A 36 11.23 6.03 9.17
CA LEU A 36 9.90 6.34 8.63
C LEU A 36 9.96 6.86 7.20
N THR A 37 10.83 7.83 6.92
CA THR A 37 10.96 8.42 5.58
C THR A 37 11.32 7.36 4.54
N LYS A 38 12.24 6.46 4.88
CA LYS A 38 12.66 5.37 4.00
C LYS A 38 11.54 4.35 3.79
N ALA A 39 10.74 4.08 4.82
CA ALA A 39 9.61 3.17 4.71
C ALA A 39 8.48 3.74 3.85
N MET A 40 8.22 5.05 3.96
CA MET A 40 7.27 5.76 3.10
C MET A 40 7.71 5.70 1.63
N PHE A 41 8.99 5.99 1.34
CA PHE A 41 9.52 5.93 -0.02
C PHE A 41 9.38 4.55 -0.65
N VAL A 42 9.70 3.49 0.11
CA VAL A 42 9.54 2.11 -0.34
C VAL A 42 8.06 1.82 -0.61
N ALA A 43 7.16 2.17 0.32
CA ALA A 43 5.72 1.94 0.16
C ALA A 43 5.11 2.69 -1.04
N GLU A 44 5.53 3.93 -1.28
CA GLU A 44 5.08 4.73 -2.41
C GLU A 44 5.50 4.10 -3.74
N SER A 45 6.74 3.60 -3.82
CA SER A 45 7.25 2.86 -4.98
C SER A 45 6.43 1.61 -5.32
N PHE A 46 5.79 0.98 -4.33
CA PHE A 46 4.90 -0.16 -4.55
C PHE A 46 3.47 0.23 -4.93
N SER A 47 3.00 1.41 -4.51
CA SER A 47 1.66 1.92 -4.84
C SER A 47 1.53 2.23 -6.34
N GLU A 48 2.62 2.67 -6.98
CA GLU A 48 2.68 2.94 -8.42
C GLU A 48 2.42 1.70 -9.29
N PHE A 49 2.60 0.49 -8.74
CA PHE A 49 2.30 -0.76 -9.45
C PHE A 49 0.80 -1.08 -9.55
N GLY A 50 -0.05 -0.43 -8.74
CA GLY A 50 -1.51 -0.63 -8.70
C GLY A 50 -2.33 0.33 -9.58
N GLY A 51 -1.67 1.27 -10.26
CA GLY A 51 -2.29 2.32 -11.07
C GLY A 51 -2.52 1.94 -12.54
N LYS A 52 -3.12 0.77 -12.82
CA LYS A 52 -3.83 0.57 -14.08
C LYS A 52 -5.19 -0.04 -13.81
N LYS A 53 -6.14 0.86 -13.63
CA LYS A 53 -7.57 0.59 -13.64
C LYS A 53 -7.98 0.41 -15.11
N ASP A 54 -7.45 -0.60 -15.79
CA ASP A 54 -7.98 -1.03 -17.09
C ASP A 54 -9.29 -1.79 -16.84
N LYS A 55 -10.36 -1.03 -16.57
CA LYS A 55 -11.71 -1.49 -16.84
C LYS A 55 -12.35 -0.57 -17.87
N PRO A 56 -12.28 -0.91 -19.17
CA PRO A 56 -13.41 -0.65 -20.04
C PRO A 56 -14.42 -1.79 -19.86
N ASP A 57 -15.60 -1.38 -19.42
CA ASP A 57 -16.89 -2.05 -19.53
C ASP A 57 -16.94 -3.12 -20.64
N SER A 58 -16.80 -4.40 -20.31
CA SER A 58 -17.27 -5.45 -21.23
C SER A 58 -18.77 -5.58 -21.04
N SER A 59 -19.49 -4.69 -21.73
CA SER A 59 -20.92 -4.78 -22.02
C SER A 59 -21.23 -6.22 -22.46
N LYS A 60 -21.76 -7.06 -21.56
CA LYS A 60 -22.38 -8.31 -21.99
C LYS A 60 -23.70 -7.93 -22.67
N PRO A 61 -23.90 -8.24 -23.97
CA PRO A 61 -25.19 -7.99 -24.60
C PRO A 61 -26.24 -8.85 -23.90
N LYS A 62 -27.36 -8.22 -23.51
CA LYS A 62 -28.56 -8.94 -23.10
C LYS A 62 -29.01 -9.77 -24.30
N PHE A 63 -28.81 -11.09 -24.23
CA PHE A 63 -29.38 -12.02 -25.20
C PHE A 63 -30.88 -12.06 -24.93
N ASN A 64 -31.67 -11.46 -25.80
CA ASN A 64 -33.13 -11.56 -25.77
C ASN A 64 -33.51 -12.84 -26.53
N PRO A 65 -34.02 -13.92 -25.90
CA PRO A 65 -34.64 -14.98 -26.66
C PRO A 65 -36.05 -14.51 -27.05
N LYS A 66 -36.17 -13.92 -28.25
CA LYS A 66 -37.45 -13.91 -28.97
C LYS A 66 -37.54 -15.27 -29.66
N GLY A 67 -38.36 -16.17 -29.13
CA GLY A 67 -38.60 -17.49 -29.70
C GLY A 67 -40.05 -17.91 -29.45
N ASN A 68 -40.81 -17.90 -30.55
CA ASN A 68 -42.19 -18.34 -30.82
C ASN A 68 -43.04 -18.94 -29.69
#